data_AF-A0A7C2VAI3-F1
#
_entry.id   AF-A0A7C2VAI3-F1
#
_cell.length_a   1.000
_cell.length_b   1.000
_cell.length_c   1.000
_cell.angle_alpha   90.00
_cell.angle_beta   90.00
_cell.angle_gamma   90.00
#
_symmetry.space_group_name_H-M   'P 1'
#
loop_
_entity.id
_entity.type
_entity.pdbx_description
1 polymer ?
#
loop_
_entity_poly.entity_id
_entity_poly.type
_entity_poly.pdbx_seq_one_letter_code
_entity_poly.pdbx_strand_id
1 'polypeptide(L)'
;MRKFLLVFVFLSFLGLAFSKEVPFTQEDRDRLRSIEIKVERLEVKVDALEKRMDLLQKQVDELRSDFRNYMSIVLGALFTVIVGIIALIGFILWDRRTALSPVAKKTKELEDKSDKIEKVLKDLAKRNPEIEEALKRAGLL
;
A
#
# COMPACT_ATOMS: atom_id res chain seq x y z
N MET A 1 -62.55 56.53 59.28
CA MET A 1 -61.09 56.76 59.31
C MET A 1 -60.30 55.54 58.80
N ARG A 2 -60.38 54.37 59.44
CA ARG A 2 -59.64 53.14 59.04
C ARG A 2 -59.85 52.67 57.58
N LYS A 3 -61.08 52.74 57.05
CA LYS A 3 -61.39 52.32 55.66
C LYS A 3 -60.78 53.23 54.59
N PHE A 4 -60.68 54.53 54.86
CA PHE A 4 -60.06 55.49 53.94
C PHE A 4 -58.53 55.34 53.89
N LEU A 5 -57.89 55.02 55.03
CA LEU A 5 -56.46 54.69 55.08
C LEU A 5 -56.13 53.43 54.28
N LEU A 6 -56.97 52.40 54.36
CA LEU A 6 -56.77 51.17 53.57
C LEU A 6 -56.90 51.42 52.07
N VAL A 7 -57.86 52.24 51.63
CA VAL A 7 -58.02 52.62 50.22
C VAL A 7 -56.82 53.43 49.73
N PHE A 8 -56.31 54.36 50.55
CA PHE A 8 -55.15 55.17 50.19
C PHE A 8 -53.87 54.32 50.06
N VAL A 9 -53.64 53.39 50.99
CA VAL A 9 -52.52 52.43 50.93
C VAL A 9 -52.64 51.51 49.71
N PHE A 10 -53.85 51.06 49.39
CA PHE A 10 -54.12 50.23 48.21
C PHE A 10 -53.88 51.01 46.90
N LEU A 11 -54.24 52.29 46.86
CA LEU A 11 -54.01 53.17 45.71
C LEU A 11 -52.51 53.47 45.50
N SER A 12 -51.75 53.63 46.58
CA SER A 12 -50.29 53.80 46.53
C SER A 12 -49.58 52.53 46.01
N PHE A 13 -50.13 51.35 46.30
CA PHE A 13 -49.58 50.08 45.80
C PHE A 13 -49.86 49.86 44.30
N LEU A 14 -50.96 50.43 43.76
CA LEU A 14 -51.28 50.34 42.33
C LEU A 14 -50.27 51.07 41.43
N GLY A 15 -49.67 52.17 41.91
CA GLY A 15 -48.73 52.99 41.14
C GLY A 15 -47.37 52.33 40.90
N LEU A 16 -47.01 51.30 41.68
CA LEU A 16 -45.73 50.59 41.57
C LEU A 16 -45.76 49.41 40.59
N ALA A 17 -46.94 49.06 40.05
CA ALA A 17 -47.12 47.89 39.20
C ALA A 17 -46.99 48.17 37.69
N PHE A 18 -46.57 49.37 37.28
CA PHE A 18 -46.26 49.64 35.87
C PHE A 18 -44.89 49.05 35.52
N SER A 19 -44.92 47.81 34.99
CA SER A 19 -43.77 47.20 34.31
C SER A 19 -43.35 48.11 33.15
N LYS A 20 -42.09 48.59 33.18
CA LYS A 20 -41.54 49.48 32.17
C LYS A 20 -41.18 48.63 30.95
N GLU A 21 -42.11 48.51 30.00
CA GLU A 21 -41.81 47.90 28.69
C GLU A 21 -40.73 48.74 28.00
N VAL A 22 -39.58 48.13 27.74
CA VAL A 22 -38.47 48.80 27.05
C VAL A 22 -38.83 48.89 25.57
N PRO A 23 -39.00 50.10 25.00
CA PRO A 23 -39.37 50.24 23.60
C PRO A 23 -38.17 49.94 22.69
N PHE A 24 -38.42 49.27 21.57
CA PHE A 24 -37.41 49.02 20.55
C PHE A 24 -36.97 50.35 19.93
N THR A 25 -35.69 50.70 20.13
CA THR A 25 -35.15 52.03 19.78
C THR A 25 -34.67 52.09 18.32
N GLN A 26 -34.21 53.25 17.86
CA GLN A 26 -33.54 53.37 16.56
C GLN A 26 -32.17 52.67 16.56
N GLU A 27 -31.44 52.74 17.68
CA GLU A 27 -30.14 52.07 17.81
C GLU A 27 -30.27 50.55 17.66
N ASP A 28 -31.33 49.96 18.20
CA ASP A 28 -31.59 48.51 18.06
C ASP A 28 -31.86 48.13 16.59
N ARG A 29 -32.53 49.00 15.81
CA ARG A 29 -32.73 48.80 14.36
C ARG A 29 -31.42 48.87 13.59
N ASP A 30 -30.56 49.83 13.91
CA ASP A 30 -29.28 49.97 13.23
C ASP A 30 -28.34 48.80 13.57
N ARG A 31 -28.33 48.35 14.83
CA ARG A 31 -27.64 47.12 15.24
C ARG A 31 -28.17 45.91 14.49
N LEU A 32 -29.49 45.76 14.38
CA LEU A 32 -30.12 44.66 13.65
C LEU A 32 -29.73 44.67 12.16
N ARG A 33 -29.78 45.82 11.50
CA ARG A 33 -29.34 45.99 10.11
C ARG A 33 -27.85 45.65 9.95
N SER A 34 -27.01 46.03 10.91
CA SER A 34 -25.59 45.69 10.87
C SER A 34 -25.34 44.19 11.00
N ILE A 35 -26.17 43.49 11.78
CA ILE A 35 -26.12 42.03 11.94
C ILE A 35 -26.57 41.37 10.65
N GLU A 36 -27.68 41.81 10.05
CA GLU A 36 -28.19 41.31 8.77
C GLU A 36 -27.11 41.37 7.68
N ILE A 37 -26.45 42.52 7.51
CA ILE A 37 -25.35 42.68 6.55
C ILE A 37 -24.16 41.74 6.86
N LYS A 38 -23.85 41.53 8.14
CA LYS A 38 -22.79 40.59 8.54
C LYS A 38 -23.18 39.14 8.25
N VAL A 39 -24.44 38.77 8.47
CA VAL A 39 -24.98 37.44 8.17
C VAL A 39 -24.94 37.17 6.68
N GLU A 40 -25.44 38.10 5.84
CA GLU A 40 -25.38 37.98 4.39
C GLU A 40 -23.93 37.81 3.88
N ARG A 41 -22.99 38.58 4.44
CA ARG A 41 -21.56 38.42 4.12
C ARG A 41 -21.01 37.06 4.56
N LEU A 42 -21.48 36.52 5.68
CA LEU A 42 -21.08 35.19 6.15
C LEU A 42 -21.64 34.10 5.25
N GLU A 43 -22.90 34.19 4.82
CA GLU A 43 -23.52 33.26 3.86
C GLU A 43 -22.70 33.17 2.58
N VAL A 44 -22.34 34.31 1.98
CA VAL A 44 -21.49 34.33 0.77
C VAL A 44 -20.12 33.66 0.99
N LYS A 45 -19.53 33.83 2.19
CA LYS A 45 -18.25 33.19 2.52
C LYS A 45 -18.40 31.69 2.74
N VAL A 46 -19.50 31.25 3.34
CA VAL A 46 -19.82 29.84 3.55
C VAL A 46 -20.03 29.17 2.20
N ASP A 47 -20.82 29.76 1.31
CA ASP A 47 -21.02 29.25 -0.07
C ASP A 47 -19.70 29.13 -0.83
N ALA A 48 -18.81 30.11 -0.69
CA ALA A 48 -17.49 30.06 -1.31
C ALA A 48 -16.59 28.96 -0.72
N LEU A 49 -16.71 28.70 0.59
CA LEU A 49 -15.99 27.62 1.27
C LEU A 49 -16.53 26.25 0.86
N GLU A 50 -17.85 26.07 0.77
CA GLU A 50 -18.48 24.83 0.31
C GLU A 50 -17.99 24.46 -1.08
N LYS A 51 -18.00 25.41 -2.03
CA LYS A 51 -17.45 25.18 -3.38
C LYS A 51 -15.98 24.76 -3.36
N ARG A 52 -15.17 25.34 -2.48
CA ARG A 52 -13.76 24.94 -2.32
C ARG A 52 -13.62 23.55 -1.71
N MET A 53 -14.45 23.22 -0.72
CA MET A 53 -14.48 21.89 -0.11
C MET A 53 -14.86 20.83 -1.14
N ASP A 54 -15.86 21.08 -1.99
CA ASP A 54 -16.27 20.17 -3.06
C ASP A 54 -15.14 19.92 -4.07
N LEU A 55 -14.43 20.98 -4.47
CA LEU A 55 -13.27 20.86 -5.37
C LEU A 55 -12.14 20.05 -4.71
N LEU A 56 -11.86 20.29 -3.43
CA LEU A 56 -10.86 19.53 -2.68
C LEU A 56 -11.26 18.06 -2.53
N GLN A 57 -12.53 17.76 -2.26
CA GLN A 57 -13.02 16.39 -2.20
C GLN A 57 -12.81 15.66 -3.52
N LYS A 58 -13.15 16.31 -4.65
CA LYS A 58 -12.91 15.74 -5.99
C LYS A 58 -11.43 15.45 -6.24
N GLN A 59 -10.53 16.39 -5.90
CA GLN A 59 -9.09 16.18 -6.05
C GLN A 59 -8.58 15.03 -5.17
N VAL A 60 -9.08 14.91 -3.95
CA VAL A 60 -8.73 13.81 -3.04
C VAL A 60 -9.24 12.47 -3.59
N ASP A 61 -10.45 12.43 -4.14
CA ASP A 61 -11.02 11.21 -4.71
C ASP A 61 -10.28 10.78 -5.97
N GLU A 62 -9.90 11.72 -6.83
CA GLU A 62 -9.07 11.48 -8.01
C GLU A 62 -7.70 10.92 -7.59
N LEU A 63 -7.02 11.57 -6.65
CA LEU A 63 -5.73 11.11 -6.12
C LEU A 63 -5.82 9.72 -5.48
N ARG A 64 -6.90 9.43 -4.74
CA ARG A 64 -7.16 8.11 -4.18
C ARG A 64 -7.38 7.07 -5.27
N SER A 65 -8.06 7.42 -6.36
CA SER A 65 -8.30 6.53 -7.49
C SER A 65 -6.99 6.20 -8.22
N ASP A 66 -6.16 7.20 -8.48
CA ASP A 66 -4.83 7.03 -9.07
C ASP A 66 -3.95 6.15 -8.19
N PHE A 67 -3.93 6.42 -6.89
CA PHE A 67 -3.15 5.62 -5.96
C PHE A 67 -3.58 4.15 -5.96
N ARG A 68 -4.89 3.86 -6.00
CA ARG A 68 -5.40 2.49 -6.14
C ARG A 68 -4.97 1.85 -7.45
N ASN A 69 -5.05 2.59 -8.56
CA ASN A 69 -4.62 2.08 -9.86
C ASN A 69 -3.12 1.77 -9.87
N TYR A 70 -2.28 2.70 -9.43
CA TYR A 70 -0.84 2.48 -9.30
C TYR A 70 -0.52 1.31 -8.39
N MET A 71 -1.17 1.22 -7.23
CA MET A 71 -0.98 0.09 -6.29
C MET A 71 -1.34 -1.24 -6.96
N SER A 72 -2.47 -1.29 -7.68
CA SER A 72 -2.90 -2.50 -8.39
C SER A 72 -1.91 -2.93 -9.48
N ILE A 73 -1.38 -1.97 -10.24
CA ILE A 73 -0.40 -2.21 -11.30
C ILE A 73 0.91 -2.71 -10.69
N VAL A 74 1.40 -2.06 -9.64
CA VAL A 74 2.67 -2.43 -8.98
C VAL A 74 2.56 -3.83 -8.37
N LEU A 75 1.47 -4.12 -7.65
CA LEU A 75 1.25 -5.46 -7.10
C LEU A 75 1.12 -6.51 -8.20
N GLY A 76 0.35 -6.24 -9.26
CA GLY A 76 0.20 -7.13 -10.41
C GLY A 76 1.52 -7.40 -11.13
N ALA A 77 2.34 -6.37 -11.33
CA ALA A 77 3.66 -6.48 -11.93
C ALA A 77 4.59 -7.34 -11.06
N LEU A 78 4.59 -7.12 -9.74
CA LEU A 78 5.40 -7.92 -8.81
C LEU A 78 5.00 -9.41 -8.85
N PHE A 79 3.70 -9.72 -8.83
CA PHE A 79 3.22 -11.09 -8.98
C PHE A 79 3.64 -11.70 -10.32
N THR A 80 3.53 -10.94 -11.40
CA THR A 80 3.93 -11.41 -12.74
C THR A 80 5.42 -11.74 -12.80
N VAL A 81 6.28 -10.92 -12.20
CA VAL A 81 7.72 -11.16 -12.13
C VAL A 81 8.02 -12.41 -11.29
N ILE A 82 7.38 -12.56 -10.12
CA ILE A 82 7.58 -13.74 -9.26
C ILE A 82 7.16 -15.02 -9.99
N VAL A 83 5.97 -15.02 -10.61
CA VAL A 83 5.48 -16.16 -11.40
C VAL A 83 6.44 -16.46 -12.56
N GLY A 84 6.95 -15.43 -13.24
CA GLY A 84 7.96 -15.57 -14.29
C GLY A 84 9.25 -16.23 -13.79
N ILE A 85 9.77 -15.84 -12.63
CA ILE A 85 10.97 -16.43 -12.03
C ILE A 85 10.73 -17.91 -11.68
N ILE A 86 9.60 -18.23 -11.04
CA ILE A 86 9.26 -19.61 -10.69
C ILE A 86 9.12 -20.46 -11.95
N ALA A 87 8.48 -19.94 -13.00
CA ALA A 87 8.38 -20.62 -14.28
C ALA A 87 9.75 -20.88 -14.91
N LEU A 88 10.67 -19.91 -14.87
CA LEU A 88 12.04 -20.08 -15.36
C LEU A 88 12.82 -21.12 -14.57
N ILE A 89 12.73 -21.11 -13.23
CA ILE A 89 13.38 -22.13 -12.39
C ILE A 89 12.82 -23.51 -12.70
N GLY A 90 11.50 -23.65 -12.80
CA GLY A 90 10.85 -24.89 -13.20
C GLY A 90 11.30 -25.36 -14.58
N PHE A 91 11.41 -24.44 -15.53
CA PHE A 91 11.89 -24.72 -16.88
C PHE A 91 13.35 -25.20 -16.89
N ILE A 92 14.25 -24.54 -16.14
CA ILE A 92 15.67 -24.95 -16.04
C ILE A 92 15.80 -26.33 -15.40
N LEU A 93 15.03 -26.63 -14.35
CA LEU A 93 15.05 -27.96 -13.71
C LEU A 93 14.54 -29.06 -14.68
N TRP A 94 13.57 -28.73 -15.51
CA TRP A 94 13.09 -29.62 -16.59
C TRP A 94 14.11 -29.80 -17.70
N ASP A 95 14.77 -28.71 -18.14
CA ASP A 95 15.80 -28.73 -19.17
C ASP A 95 17.01 -29.58 -18.75
N ARG A 96 17.45 -29.46 -17.49
CA ARG A 96 18.54 -30.28 -16.94
C ARG A 96 18.27 -31.79 -17.06
N ARG A 97 17.04 -32.24 -16.85
CA ARG A 97 16.64 -33.65 -17.00
C ARG A 97 16.70 -34.11 -18.46
N THR A 98 16.42 -33.22 -19.40
CA THR A 98 16.33 -33.53 -20.83
C THR A 98 17.68 -33.43 -21.54
N ALA A 99 18.50 -32.44 -21.20
CA ALA A 99 19.75 -32.11 -21.90
C ALA A 99 21.00 -32.85 -21.38
N LEU A 100 21.08 -33.20 -20.08
CA LEU A 100 22.27 -33.86 -19.51
C LEU A 100 22.30 -35.39 -19.71
N SER A 101 21.19 -36.01 -20.09
CA SER A 101 21.09 -37.46 -20.29
C SER A 101 22.12 -38.02 -21.30
N PRO A 102 22.33 -37.42 -22.49
CA PRO A 102 23.33 -37.92 -23.44
C PRO A 102 24.78 -37.67 -22.99
N VAL A 103 25.06 -36.55 -22.31
CA VAL A 103 26.43 -36.21 -21.87
C VAL A 103 26.85 -37.10 -20.71
N ALA A 104 25.97 -37.31 -19.72
CA ALA A 104 26.22 -38.20 -18.60
C ALA A 104 26.39 -39.67 -19.03
N LYS A 105 25.71 -40.10 -20.10
CA LYS A 105 25.92 -41.45 -20.68
C LYS A 105 27.27 -41.56 -21.37
N LYS A 106 27.68 -40.56 -22.15
CA LYS A 106 28.98 -40.57 -22.85
C LYS A 106 30.17 -40.57 -21.89
N THR A 107 30.12 -39.82 -20.79
CA THR A 107 31.18 -39.88 -19.77
C THR A 107 31.24 -41.25 -19.10
N LYS A 108 30.10 -41.84 -18.77
CA LYS A 108 30.06 -43.18 -18.15
C LYS A 108 30.58 -44.28 -19.09
N GLU A 109 30.28 -44.21 -20.38
CA GLU A 109 30.83 -45.15 -21.38
C GLU A 109 32.34 -44.98 -21.59
N LEU A 110 32.87 -43.76 -21.46
CA LEU A 110 34.31 -43.49 -21.55
C LEU A 110 35.05 -44.00 -20.30
N GLU A 111 34.47 -43.82 -19.12
CA GLU A 111 34.99 -44.36 -17.86
C GLU A 111 35.03 -45.89 -17.89
N ASP A 112 33.94 -46.56 -18.29
CA ASP A 112 33.87 -48.02 -18.42
C ASP A 112 34.89 -48.58 -19.44
N LYS A 113 35.17 -47.84 -20.53
CA LYS A 113 36.20 -48.22 -21.51
C LYS A 113 37.60 -48.03 -20.95
N SER A 114 37.84 -46.95 -20.21
CA SER A 114 39.10 -46.69 -19.53
C SER A 114 39.42 -47.81 -18.53
N ASP A 115 38.45 -48.20 -17.70
CA ASP A 115 38.61 -49.27 -16.71
C ASP A 115 38.90 -50.64 -17.35
N LYS A 116 38.25 -50.95 -18.47
CA LYS A 116 38.52 -52.20 -19.22
C LYS A 116 39.92 -52.20 -19.81
N ILE A 117 40.34 -51.07 -20.39
CA ILE A 117 41.69 -50.94 -20.95
C ILE A 117 42.73 -51.05 -19.83
N GLU A 118 42.49 -50.42 -18.67
CA GLU A 118 43.38 -50.53 -17.52
C GLU A 118 43.51 -51.98 -17.02
N LYS A 119 42.40 -52.71 -16.93
CA LYS A 119 42.43 -54.14 -16.55
C LYS A 119 43.20 -55.00 -17.56
N VAL A 120 42.98 -54.77 -18.85
CA VAL A 120 43.69 -55.51 -19.91
C VAL A 120 45.19 -55.18 -19.90
N LEU A 121 45.55 -53.91 -19.71
CA LEU A 121 46.93 -53.48 -19.59
C LEU A 121 47.62 -54.05 -18.34
N LYS A 122 46.93 -54.09 -17.18
CA LYS A 122 47.44 -54.74 -15.96
C LYS A 122 47.62 -56.25 -16.11
N ASP A 123 46.73 -56.93 -16.83
CA ASP A 123 46.88 -58.37 -17.10
C ASP A 123 47.97 -58.67 -18.14
N LEU A 124 48.19 -57.78 -19.11
CA LEU A 124 49.31 -57.87 -20.06
C LEU A 124 50.66 -57.57 -19.39
N ALA A 125 50.70 -56.62 -18.45
CA ALA A 125 51.90 -56.32 -17.67
C ALA A 125 52.41 -57.52 -16.88
N LYS A 126 51.52 -58.32 -16.29
CA LYS A 126 51.88 -59.56 -15.59
C LYS A 126 52.54 -60.61 -16.49
N ARG A 127 52.34 -60.51 -17.81
CA ARG A 127 52.83 -61.48 -18.80
C ARG A 127 54.05 -60.98 -19.56
N ASN A 128 54.29 -59.67 -19.62
CA ASN A 128 55.37 -59.06 -20.38
C ASN A 128 56.11 -57.96 -19.57
N PRO A 129 57.44 -58.11 -19.32
CA PRO A 129 58.20 -57.17 -18.51
C PRO A 129 58.33 -55.77 -19.11
N GLU A 130 58.33 -55.62 -20.44
CA GLU A 130 58.37 -54.31 -21.11
C GLU A 130 57.08 -53.49 -20.89
N ILE A 131 55.93 -54.15 -20.79
CA ILE A 131 54.63 -53.49 -20.58
C ILE A 131 54.48 -53.06 -19.11
N GLU A 132 55.04 -53.84 -18.17
CA GLU A 132 55.08 -53.48 -16.76
C GLU A 132 55.92 -52.22 -16.50
N GLU A 133 57.08 -52.08 -17.13
CA GLU A 133 57.88 -50.85 -17.04
C GLU A 133 57.17 -49.65 -17.65
N ALA A 134 56.48 -49.83 -18.78
CA ALA A 134 55.70 -48.77 -19.42
C ALA A 134 54.54 -48.28 -18.53
N LEU A 135 53.84 -49.20 -17.84
CA LEU A 135 52.78 -48.85 -16.89
C LEU A 135 53.32 -48.17 -15.62
N LYS A 136 54.47 -48.61 -15.08
CA LYS A 136 55.14 -47.94 -13.94
C LYS A 136 55.56 -46.51 -14.29
N ARG A 137 56.08 -46.29 -15.51
CA ARG A 137 56.43 -44.94 -15.99
C ARG A 137 55.20 -44.05 -16.19
N ALA A 138 54.05 -44.63 -16.54
CA ALA A 138 52.79 -43.93 -16.70
C ALA A 138 52.02 -43.68 -15.38
N GLY A 139 52.50 -44.19 -14.25
CA GLY A 139 51.89 -43.99 -12.92
C GLY A 139 50.59 -44.77 -12.68
N LEU A 140 50.34 -45.82 -13.48
CA LEU A 140 49.15 -46.67 -13.42
C LEU A 140 49.38 -47.96 -12.59
N LEU A 141 50.58 -48.13 -12.03
CA LEU A 141 51.05 -49.23 -11.20
C LEU A 141 51.81 -48.71 -9.97
#